data_AF-A0A124G8S8-F1
#
_entry.id   AF-A0A124G8S8-F1
#
_cell.length_a   1.000
_cell.length_b   1.000
_cell.length_c   1.000
_cell.angle_alpha   90.00
_cell.angle_beta   90.00
_cell.angle_gamma   90.00
#
_symmetry.space_group_name_H-M   'P 1'
#
loop_
_entity.id
_entity.type
_entity.pdbx_description
1 polymer ?
#
loop_
_entity_poly.entity_id
_entity_poly.type
_entity_poly.pdbx_seq_one_letter_code
_entity_poly.pdbx_strand_id
1 'polypeptide(L)'
;MVPAIALIVGLHFYPMARVFQRTIDLYLATWTTVVGLAGIVALVAGAPLAQVTGFVAVGAALATTAYGLYIAREAGRLIRRSRPAA
;
A
#
# COMPACT_ATOMS: atom_id res chain seq x y z
N MET A 1 6.86 -2.20 16.67
CA MET A 1 5.41 -2.14 16.36
C MET A 1 5.14 -1.84 14.88
N VAL A 2 5.85 -0.90 14.25
CA VAL A 2 5.61 -0.47 12.85
C VAL A 2 5.58 -1.62 11.81
N PRO A 3 6.48 -2.63 11.82
CA PRO A 3 6.42 -3.74 10.86
C PRO A 3 5.17 -4.62 10.99
N ALA A 4 4.74 -4.88 12.23
CA ALA A 4 3.51 -5.65 12.49
C ALA A 4 2.26 -4.89 12.00
N ILE A 5 2.22 -3.58 12.21
CA ILE A 5 1.13 -2.73 11.71
C ILE A 5 1.09 -2.77 10.18
N ALA A 6 2.23 -2.60 9.51
CA ALA A 6 2.31 -2.65 8.05
C ALA A 6 1.85 -4.01 7.49
N LEU A 7 2.18 -5.11 8.17
CA LEU A 7 1.71 -6.45 7.79
C LEU A 7 0.20 -6.61 7.96
N ILE A 8 -0.36 -6.23 9.12
CA ILE A 8 -1.80 -6.28 9.37
C ILE A 8 -2.54 -5.45 8.33
N VAL A 9 -2.02 -4.26 8.03
CA VAL A 9 -2.60 -3.36 7.03
C VAL A 9 -2.59 -4.00 5.64
N GLY A 10 -1.45 -4.55 5.20
CA GLY A 10 -1.37 -5.23 3.90
C GLY A 10 -2.32 -6.42 3.79
N LEU A 11 -2.46 -7.21 4.86
CA LEU A 11 -3.40 -8.33 4.91
C LEU A 11 -4.87 -7.87 4.83
N HIS A 12 -5.20 -6.74 5.47
CA HIS A 12 -6.56 -6.16 5.42
C HIS A 12 -6.98 -5.74 4.00
N PHE A 13 -6.02 -5.36 3.15
CA PHE A 13 -6.32 -4.89 1.81
C PHE A 13 -6.73 -6.01 0.85
N TYR A 14 -6.43 -7.29 1.13
CA TYR A 14 -6.86 -8.39 0.26
C TYR A 14 -8.39 -8.60 0.22
N PRO A 15 -9.11 -8.64 1.36
CA PRO A 15 -10.57 -8.61 1.35
C PRO A 15 -11.13 -7.41 0.59
N MET A 16 -10.53 -6.23 0.81
CA MET A 16 -10.93 -4.99 0.15
C MET A 16 -10.83 -5.11 -1.37
N ALA A 17 -9.72 -5.66 -1.87
CA ALA A 17 -9.52 -5.87 -3.30
C ALA A 17 -10.57 -6.82 -3.93
N ARG A 18 -11.03 -7.83 -3.19
CA ARG A 18 -12.13 -8.70 -3.63
C ARG A 18 -13.47 -7.97 -3.69
N VAL A 19 -13.76 -7.11 -2.71
CA VAL A 19 -15.02 -6.36 -2.67
C VAL A 19 -15.08 -5.33 -3.80
N PHE A 20 -14.01 -4.58 -4.02
CA PHE A 20 -13.98 -3.52 -5.04
C PHE A 20 -13.66 -4.03 -6.45
N GLN A 21 -13.27 -5.30 -6.60
CA GLN A 21 -12.85 -5.89 -7.89
C GLN A 21 -11.75 -5.08 -8.58
N ARG A 22 -10.87 -4.43 -7.80
CA ARG A 22 -9.78 -3.57 -8.29
C ARG A 22 -8.45 -4.28 -8.15
N THR A 23 -7.77 -4.47 -9.27
CA THR A 23 -6.45 -5.12 -9.31
C THR A 23 -5.37 -4.34 -8.58
N ILE A 24 -5.46 -2.99 -8.55
CA ILE A 24 -4.47 -2.18 -7.85
C ILE A 24 -4.41 -2.47 -6.34
N ASP A 25 -5.57 -2.75 -5.73
CA ASP A 25 -5.65 -3.01 -4.30
C ASP A 25 -4.92 -4.32 -3.95
N LEU A 26 -4.90 -5.30 -4.87
CA LEU A 26 -4.09 -6.53 -4.73
C LEU A 26 -2.58 -6.23 -4.80
N TYR A 27 -2.15 -5.37 -5.72
CA TYR A 27 -0.73 -5.00 -5.83
C TYR A 27 -0.24 -4.26 -4.58
N LEU A 28 -1.05 -3.32 -4.07
CA LEU A 28 -0.75 -2.58 -2.84
C LEU A 28 -0.77 -3.48 -1.60
N ALA A 29 -1.76 -4.38 -1.50
CA ALA A 29 -1.84 -5.38 -0.44
C ALA A 29 -0.58 -6.25 -0.41
N THR A 30 -0.16 -6.75 -1.58
CA THR A 30 1.02 -7.61 -1.72
C THR A 30 2.28 -6.85 -1.34
N TRP A 31 2.47 -5.64 -1.87
CA TRP A 31 3.63 -4.80 -1.55
C TRP A 31 3.74 -4.51 -0.06
N THR A 32 2.66 -4.01 0.55
CA THR A 32 2.65 -3.65 1.99
C THR A 32 2.84 -4.86 2.89
N THR A 33 2.27 -6.02 2.52
CA THR A 33 2.49 -7.30 3.21
C THR A 33 3.97 -7.72 3.13
N VAL A 34 4.58 -7.67 1.95
CA VAL A 34 6.00 -8.03 1.74
C VAL A 34 6.92 -7.10 2.53
N VAL A 35 6.68 -5.79 2.50
CA VAL A 35 7.47 -4.80 3.27
C VAL A 35 7.34 -5.06 4.78
N GLY A 36 6.13 -5.29 5.27
CA GLY A 36 5.89 -5.63 6.68
C GLY A 36 6.59 -6.92 7.09
N LEU A 37 6.50 -7.97 6.26
CA LEU A 37 7.16 -9.26 6.49
C LEU A 37 8.68 -9.13 6.48
N ALA A 38 9.24 -8.40 5.51
CA ALA A 38 10.67 -8.13 5.43
C ALA A 38 11.16 -7.36 6.67
N GLY A 39 10.38 -6.40 7.17
CA GLY A 39 10.69 -5.71 8.41
C GLY A 39 10.70 -6.63 9.64
N ILE A 40 9.76 -7.58 9.72
CA ILE A 40 9.75 -8.58 10.80
C ILE A 40 10.97 -9.50 10.70
N VAL A 41 11.28 -10.01 9.51
CA VAL A 41 12.46 -10.86 9.28
C VAL A 41 13.74 -10.13 9.65
N ALA A 42 13.88 -8.85 9.28
CA ALA A 42 15.04 -8.04 9.64
C ALA A 42 15.18 -7.86 11.17
N LEU A 43 14.07 -7.66 11.90
CA LEU A 43 14.12 -7.60 13.36
C LEU A 43 14.56 -8.93 13.99
N VAL A 44 14.03 -10.05 13.49
CA VAL A 44 14.43 -11.39 13.96
C VAL A 44 15.90 -11.67 13.68
N ALA A 45 16.43 -11.15 12.57
CA ALA A 45 17.84 -11.22 12.22
C ALA A 45 18.74 -10.25 13.02
N GLY A 46 18.18 -9.46 13.96
CA GLY A 46 18.93 -8.57 14.84
C GLY A 46 19.20 -7.17 14.27
N ALA A 47 18.54 -6.76 13.20
CA ALA A 47 18.70 -5.41 12.66
C ALA A 47 18.20 -4.32 13.64
N PRO A 48 18.84 -3.15 13.69
CA PRO A 48 18.44 -2.07 14.59
C PRO A 48 17.00 -1.61 14.33
N LEU A 49 16.22 -1.45 15.40
CA LEU A 49 14.80 -1.07 15.32
C LEU A 49 14.56 0.21 14.52
N ALA A 50 15.44 1.21 14.66
CA ALA A 50 15.35 2.47 13.93
C ALA A 50 15.49 2.28 12.41
N GLN A 51 16.43 1.44 11.98
CA GLN A 51 16.65 1.14 10.55
C GLN A 51 15.46 0.39 9.96
N VAL A 52 14.98 -0.64 10.66
CA VAL A 52 13.80 -1.40 10.22
C VAL A 52 12.58 -0.49 10.14
N THR A 53 12.37 0.37 11.13
CA THR A 53 11.24 1.30 11.15
C THR A 53 11.31 2.27 9.98
N GLY A 54 12.49 2.83 9.70
CA GLY A 54 12.69 3.70 8.53
C GLY A 54 12.39 2.99 7.22
N PHE A 55 12.91 1.77 7.03
CA PHE A 55 12.64 0.95 5.85
C PHE A 55 11.14 0.69 5.64
N VAL A 56 10.45 0.20 6.68
CA VAL A 56 9.01 -0.09 6.59
C VAL A 56 8.19 1.19 6.38
N ALA A 57 8.54 2.29 7.04
CA ALA A 57 7.86 3.56 6.88
C ALA A 57 7.98 4.10 5.45
N VAL A 58 9.16 4.04 4.85
CA VAL A 58 9.38 4.42 3.44
C VAL A 58 8.58 3.51 2.51
N GLY A 59 8.61 2.19 2.71
CA GLY A 59 7.83 1.25 1.91
C GLY A 59 6.32 1.50 1.99
N ALA A 60 5.80 1.82 3.18
CA ALA A 60 4.39 2.17 3.38
C ALA A 60 4.03 3.54 2.79
N ALA A 61 4.93 4.52 2.86
CA ALA A 61 4.75 5.83 2.23
C ALA A 61 4.64 5.69 0.71
N LEU A 62 5.54 4.91 0.08
CA LEU A 62 5.48 4.62 -1.36
C LEU A 62 4.16 3.97 -1.78
N ALA A 63 3.66 3.01 -0.98
CA ALA A 63 2.37 2.38 -1.23
C ALA A 63 1.22 3.40 -1.21
N THR A 64 1.20 4.24 -0.16
CA THR A 64 0.17 5.28 0.01
C THR A 64 0.20 6.30 -1.12
N THR A 65 1.40 6.77 -1.50
CA THR A 65 1.57 7.71 -2.61
C THR A 65 1.13 7.10 -3.93
N ALA A 66 1.53 5.86 -4.23
CA ALA A 66 1.12 5.18 -5.46
C ALA A 66 -0.40 5.02 -5.56
N TYR A 67 -1.05 4.65 -4.45
CA TYR A 67 -2.51 4.56 -4.37
C TYR A 67 -3.19 5.92 -4.60
N GLY A 68 -2.71 6.96 -3.92
CA GLY A 68 -3.24 8.33 -4.06
C GLY A 68 -3.13 8.85 -5.50
N LEU A 69 -1.98 8.63 -6.15
CA LEU A 69 -1.78 8.99 -7.55
C LEU A 69 -2.72 8.22 -8.49
N TYR A 70 -2.95 6.93 -8.24
CA TYR A 70 -3.89 6.15 -9.03
C TYR A 70 -5.32 6.68 -8.91
N ILE A 71 -5.80 6.93 -7.68
CA ILE A 71 -7.13 7.49 -7.48
C ILE A 71 -7.27 8.87 -8.13
N ALA A 72 -6.28 9.75 -7.99
CA ALA A 72 -6.32 11.08 -8.59
C ALA A 72 -6.44 11.00 -10.13
N ARG A 73 -5.70 10.09 -10.76
CA ARG A 73 -5.78 9.84 -12.21
C ARG A 73 -7.15 9.28 -12.61
N GLU A 74 -7.68 8.33 -11.86
CA GLU A 74 -8.98 7.72 -12.15
C GLU A 74 -10.12 8.75 -12.00
N ALA A 75 -10.10 9.55 -10.94
CA ALA A 75 -11.03 10.66 -10.74
C ALA A 75 -10.97 11.66 -11.90
N GLY A 76 -9.76 12.03 -12.35
CA GLY A 76 -9.59 12.91 -13.51
C GLY A 76 -10.16 12.34 -14.82
N ARG A 77 -10.02 11.03 -15.04
CA ARG A 77 -10.61 10.32 -16.20
C ARG A 77 -12.14 10.34 -16.14
N LEU A 78 -12.71 10.04 -14.98
CA LEU A 78 -14.16 10.04 -14.78
C LEU A 78 -14.75 11.44 -14.98
N ILE A 79 -14.14 12.48 -14.41
CA ILE A 79 -14.59 13.87 -14.58
C ILE A 79 -14.53 14.30 -16.05
N ARG A 80 -13.46 13.94 -16.80
CA ARG A 80 -13.36 14.23 -18.23
C ARG A 80 -14.44 13.51 -19.05
N ARG A 81 -14.78 12.28 -18.68
CA ARG A 81 -15.80 11.47 -19.38
C ARG A 81 -17.23 11.97 -19.12
N SER A 82 -17.49 12.52 -17.94
CA SER A 82 -18.80 13.06 -17.56
C SER A 82 -19.06 14.48 -18.05
N ARG A 83 -18.08 15.16 -18.66
CA ARG A 83 -18.30 16.46 -19.30
C ARG A 83 -19.05 16.25 -20.61
N PRO A 84 -20.30 16.75 -20.76
CA PRO A 84 -21.00 16.69 -22.03
C PRO A 84 -20.21 17.49 -23.08
N ALA A 85 -20.15 16.97 -24.31
CA ALA A 85 -19.60 17.72 -25.44
C ALA A 85 -20.45 18.99 -25.61
N ALA A 86 -19.84 20.14 -25.33
CA ALA A 86 -20.42 21.45 -25.62
C ALA A 86 -20.27 21.77 -27.10
#